data_AF-A0A3R6M687-F1
#
_entry.id   AF-A0A3R6M687-F1
#
_cell.length_a   1.000
_cell.length_b   1.000
_cell.length_c   1.000
_cell.angle_alpha   90.00
_cell.angle_beta   90.00
_cell.angle_gamma   90.00
#
_symmetry.space_group_name_H-M   'P 1'
#
loop_
_entity.id
_entity.type
_entity.pdbx_description
1 polymer ?
#
loop_
_entity_poly.entity_id
_entity_poly.type
_entity_poly.pdbx_seq_one_letter_code
_entity_poly.pdbx_strand_id
1 'polypeptide(L)' 'MAWVVVDKIGEELISQTEPFRVGDYWIGYSIVHLPKGSIKKLIERELSWKDEPVELK' A
#
# COMPACT_ATOMS: atom_id res chain seq x y z
N MET A 1 -3.33 5.38 -12.19
CA MET A 1 -2.08 4.69 -11.79
C MET A 1 -2.41 3.90 -10.53
N ALA A 2 -1.52 3.04 -10.03
CA ALA A 2 -1.79 2.25 -8.85
C ALA A 2 -0.66 2.38 -7.85
N TRP A 3 -1.01 2.48 -6.57
CA TRP A 3 -0.09 2.72 -5.47
C TRP A 3 -0.28 1.63 -4.43
N VAL A 4 0.82 1.09 -3.92
CA VAL A 4 0.79 0.06 -2.89
C VAL A 4 1.34 0.59 -1.56
N VAL A 5 0.70 0.19 -0.48
CA VAL A 5 1.09 0.50 0.90
C VAL A 5 0.87 -0.71 1.80
N VAL A 6 1.53 -0.73 2.94
CA VAL A 6 1.24 -1.65 4.04
C VAL A 6 0.64 -0.86 5.18
N ASP A 7 -0.48 -1.30 5.72
CA ASP A 7 -1.13 -0.63 6.86
C ASP A 7 -0.44 -0.98 8.20
N LYS A 8 -0.91 -0.36 9.29
CA LYS A 8 -0.31 -0.53 10.63
C LYS A 8 -0.38 -1.96 11.17
N ILE A 9 -1.36 -2.76 10.75
CA ILE A 9 -1.50 -4.17 11.14
C ILE A 9 -0.83 -5.12 10.14
N GLY A 10 -0.15 -4.56 9.13
CA GLY A 10 0.63 -5.27 8.14
C GLY A 10 -0.16 -5.71 6.92
N GLU A 11 -1.45 -5.35 6.78
CA GLU A 11 -2.24 -5.65 5.58
C GLU A 11 -1.69 -4.90 4.37
N GLU A 12 -1.71 -5.59 3.24
CA GLU A 12 -1.26 -5.03 1.96
C GLU A 12 -2.45 -4.38 1.27
N LEU A 13 -2.26 -3.14 0.81
CA LEU A 13 -3.31 -2.35 0.19
C LEU A 13 -2.84 -1.82 -1.16
N ILE A 14 -3.79 -1.67 -2.09
CA ILE A 14 -3.60 -0.96 -3.36
C ILE A 14 -4.63 0.18 -3.48
N SER A 15 -4.21 1.33 -4.00
CA SER A 15 -5.04 2.51 -4.24
C SER A 15 -4.84 3.07 -5.64
N GLN A 16 -5.86 3.69 -6.21
CA GLN A 16 -5.78 4.33 -7.54
C GLN A 16 -5.11 5.71 -7.52
N THR A 17 -5.02 6.32 -6.34
CA THR A 17 -4.35 7.61 -6.09
C THR A 17 -3.24 7.39 -5.09
N GLU A 18 -2.23 8.25 -5.07
CA GLU A 18 -1.23 8.25 -4.00
C GLU A 18 -1.92 8.42 -2.64
N PRO A 19 -1.90 7.41 -1.76
CA PRO A 19 -2.57 7.50 -0.47
C PRO A 19 -1.74 8.35 0.50
N PHE A 20 -2.40 9.03 1.43
CA PHE A 20 -1.75 9.80 2.50
C PHE A 20 -2.21 9.30 3.87
N ARG A 21 -1.43 9.61 4.92
CA ARG A 21 -1.72 9.15 6.28
C ARG A 21 -2.58 10.16 7.05
N VAL A 22 -3.60 9.64 7.74
CA VAL A 22 -4.33 10.36 8.79
C VAL A 22 -4.32 9.50 10.04
N GLY A 23 -3.46 9.84 10.99
CA GLY A 23 -3.17 8.98 12.14
C GLY A 23 -2.57 7.65 11.68
N ASP A 24 -3.26 6.55 12.00
CA ASP A 24 -2.84 5.18 11.69
C ASP A 24 -3.47 4.61 10.41
N TYR A 25 -4.20 5.42 9.64
CA TYR A 25 -4.94 4.99 8.46
C TYR A 25 -4.36 5.58 7.17
N TRP A 26 -4.34 4.75 6.13
CA TRP A 26 -4.16 5.20 4.75
C TRP A 26 -5.48 5.70 4.18
N ILE A 27 -5.47 6.90 3.63
CA ILE A 27 -6.61 7.51 2.93
C ILE A 27 -6.24 7.65 1.46
N GLY A 28 -7.08 7.13 0.59
CA GLY A 28 -6.88 7.12 -0.86
C GLY A 28 -8.14 6.69 -1.60
N TYR A 29 -8.17 6.90 -2.91
CA TYR A 29 -9.32 6.52 -3.74
C TYR A 29 -9.30 5.03 -4.06
N SER A 30 -10.44 4.36 -3.85
CA SER A 30 -10.65 2.95 -4.16
C SER A 30 -9.55 2.05 -3.56
N ILE A 31 -9.36 2.14 -2.23
CA ILE A 31 -8.43 1.25 -1.50
C ILE A 31 -9.00 -0.17 -1.48
N VAL A 32 -8.18 -1.14 -1.88
CA VAL A 32 -8.52 -2.56 -1.89
C VAL A 32 -7.44 -3.35 -1.15
N HIS A 33 -7.85 -4.36 -0.37
CA HIS A 33 -6.94 -5.29 0.28
C HIS A 33 -6.36 -6.29 -0.73
N LEU A 34 -5.06 -6.51 -0.65
CA LEU A 34 -4.34 -7.54 -1.38
C LEU A 34 -4.06 -8.74 -0.46
N PRO A 35 -4.02 -9.97 -1.01
CA PRO A 35 -3.49 -11.12 -0.28
C PRO A 35 -2.04 -10.86 0.17
N LYS A 36 -1.66 -11.39 1.34
CA LYS A 36 -0.28 -11.27 1.84
C LYS A 36 0.75 -11.78 0.83
N GLY A 37 1.86 -11.05 0.70
CA GLY A 37 2.94 -11.32 -0.24
C GLY A 37 2.69 -10.82 -1.66
N SER A 38 1.58 -10.11 -1.93
CA SER A 38 1.29 -9.55 -3.25
C SER A 38 2.24 -8.38 -3.56
N ILE A 39 2.46 -7.46 -2.61
CA ILE A 39 3.33 -6.31 -2.79
C ILE A 39 4.75 -6.77 -3.13
N LYS A 40 5.30 -7.75 -2.41
CA LYS A 40 6.63 -8.31 -2.72
C LYS A 40 6.73 -8.83 -4.15
N LYS A 41 5.68 -9.47 -4.67
CA LYS A 41 5.64 -9.95 -6.06
C LYS A 41 5.51 -8.80 -7.06
N LEU A 42 4.83 -7.72 -6.71
CA LEU A 42 4.59 -6.57 -7.57
C LEU A 42 5.79 -5.63 -7.67
N ILE A 43 6.50 -5.40 -6.58
CA ILE A 43 7.61 -4.41 -6.51
C ILE A 43 8.98 -5.02 -6.19
N GLU A 44 9.07 -6.36 -6.17
CA GLU A 44 10.30 -7.14 -5.93
C GLU A 44 11.03 -6.85 -4.60
N ARG A 45 10.35 -6.19 -3.65
CA ARG A 45 10.86 -5.91 -2.30
C ARG A 45 9.75 -5.95 -1.25
N GLU A 46 10.14 -6.17 0.00
CA GLU A 46 9.23 -6.05 1.15
C GLU A 46 8.84 -4.57 1.36
N LEU A 47 7.64 -4.34 1.87
CA LEU A 47 7.15 -3.03 2.29
C LEU A 47 6.59 -3.16 3.71
N SER A 48 6.67 -2.10 4.50
CA SER A 48 6.17 -2.03 5.86
C SER A 48 5.35 -0.76 6.09
N TRP A 49 4.60 -0.71 7.19
CA TRP A 49 3.88 0.50 7.60
C TRP A 49 4.75 1.76 7.66
N LYS A 50 6.06 1.63 7.94
CA LYS A 50 6.97 2.78 8.04
C LYS A 50 7.35 3.36 6.69
N ASP A 51 7.20 2.59 5.62
CA ASP A 51 7.55 3.03 4.29
C ASP A 51 6.50 3.98 3.73
N GLU A 52 6.92 4.82 2.78
CA GLU A 52 6.03 5.66 1.99
C GLU A 52 5.32 4.84 0.89
N PRO A 53 4.19 5.32 0.37
CA PRO A 53 3.51 4.70 -0.75
C PRO A 53 4.42 4.50 -1.95
N VAL A 54 4.26 3.37 -2.64
CA VAL A 54 5.05 3.03 -3.82
C VAL A 54 4.13 2.97 -5.03
N GLU A 55 4.44 3.77 -6.04
CA GLU A 55 3.75 3.70 -7.33
C GLU A 55 4.16 2.43 -8.09
N LEU A 56 3.17 1.73 -8.64
CA LEU A 56 3.38 0.63 -9.58
C LEU A 56 3.59 1.19 -10.98
N LYS A 57 4.71 0.80 -11.61
CA LYS A 57 5.07 1.15 -12.99
C LYS A 57 4.52 0.17 -14.01
#